data_AF-A0A645BAX8-F1
#
_entry.id   AF-A0A645BAX8-F1
#
_cell.length_a   1.000
_cell.length_b   1.000
_cell.length_c   1.000
_cell.angle_alpha   90.00
_cell.angle_beta   90.00
_cell.angle_gamma   90.00
#
_symmetry.space_group_name_H-M   'P 1'
#
loop_
_entity.id
_entity.type
_entity.pdbx_description
1 polymer ?
#
loop_
_entity_poly.entity_id
_entity_poly.type
_entity_poly.pdbx_seq_one_letter_code
_entity_poly.pdbx_strand_id
1 'polypeptide(L)' 'MQKYDTFPVDVWVKRVMEEFYVEDNLSLPKIRKFALDKFGDLAGFAQQYLFYYARELGIGR' A
#
# COMPACT_ATOMS: atom_id res chain seq x y z
N MET A 1 -8.15 -11.55 -18.18
CA MET A 1 -7.09 -11.81 -17.20
C MET A 1 -7.00 -10.58 -16.30
N GLN A 2 -7.51 -10.66 -15.07
CA GLN A 2 -7.47 -9.53 -14.13
C GLN A 2 -6.03 -9.34 -13.65
N LYS A 3 -5.55 -8.09 -13.70
CA LYS A 3 -4.19 -7.70 -13.30
C LYS A 3 -4.12 -7.50 -11.78
N TYR A 4 -3.82 -8.58 -11.06
CA TYR A 4 -3.61 -8.56 -9.60
C TYR A 4 -2.21 -8.06 -9.21
N ASP A 5 -1.31 -7.93 -10.19
CA ASP A 5 0.02 -7.34 -10.16
C ASP A 5 0.00 -5.80 -10.05
N THR A 6 -1.10 -5.22 -9.57
CA THR A 6 -1.26 -3.77 -9.45
C THR A 6 -1.50 -3.38 -7.99
N PHE A 7 -0.61 -2.55 -7.47
CA PHE A 7 -0.74 -1.94 -6.15
C PHE A 7 -0.95 -0.42 -6.32
N PRO A 8 -2.21 0.05 -6.40
CA PRO A 8 -2.48 1.47 -6.49
C PRO A 8 -2.07 2.15 -5.17
N VAL A 9 -1.19 3.15 -5.26
CA VAL A 9 -0.73 3.94 -4.11
C VAL A 9 -1.31 5.35 -4.23
N ASP A 10 -2.19 5.70 -3.30
CA ASP A 10 -2.68 7.06 -3.09
C ASP A 10 -2.10 7.65 -1.78
N VAL A 11 -2.59 8.81 -1.35
CA VAL A 11 -2.12 9.48 -0.13
C VAL A 11 -2.39 8.65 1.13
N TRP A 12 -3.49 7.91 1.19
CA TRP A 12 -3.81 7.05 2.34
C TRP A 12 -2.92 5.81 2.36
N VAL A 13 -2.82 5.11 1.23
CA VAL A 13 -1.94 3.95 1.12
C VAL A 13 -0.48 4.33 1.39
N LYS A 14 -0.03 5.52 0.98
CA LYS A 14 1.30 6.04 1.34
C LYS A 14 1.46 6.13 2.86
N ARG A 15 0.53 6.76 3.57
CA ARG A 15 0.56 6.90 5.04
C ARG A 15 0.59 5.54 5.74
N VAL A 16 -0.21 4.59 5.26
CA VAL A 16 -0.25 3.22 5.81
C VAL A 16 1.06 2.47 5.56
N MET A 17 1.63 2.62 4.37
CA MET A 17 2.90 2.00 4.05
C MET A 17 4.04 2.61 4.88
N GLU A 18 4.02 3.93 5.10
CA GLU A 18 4.98 4.63 5.97
C GLU A 18 4.82 4.22 7.45
N GLU A 19 3.60 3.98 7.92
CA GLU A 19 3.35 3.51 9.28
C GLU A 19 3.88 2.10 9.54
N PHE A 20 3.72 1.18 8.58
CA PHE A 20 3.95 -0.26 8.82
C PHE A 20 5.21 -0.83 8.18
N TYR A 21 5.74 -0.21 7.13
CA TYR A 21 6.68 -0.91 6.25
C TYR A 21 7.86 -0.09 5.77
N VAL A 22 7.73 1.22 5.63
CA VAL A 22 8.75 2.04 4.99
C VAL A 22 9.01 3.31 5.77
N GLU A 23 10.21 3.86 5.66
CA GLU A 23 10.53 5.14 6.33
C GLU A 23 9.79 6.32 5.69
N ASP A 24 9.51 7.34 6.50
CA ASP A 24 8.88 8.58 6.06
C ASP A 24 9.65 9.22 4.87
N ASN A 25 8.89 9.71 3.89
CA ASN A 25 9.36 10.42 2.68
C ASN A 25 9.75 9.56 1.48
N LEU A 26 9.35 8.30 1.44
CA LEU A 26 9.46 7.53 0.20
C LEU A 26 8.49 8.06 -0.87
N SER A 27 8.99 8.18 -2.10
CA SER A 27 8.17 8.60 -3.23
C SER A 27 7.16 7.52 -3.60
N LEU A 28 5.98 7.92 -4.08
CA LEU A 28 4.91 7.00 -4.48
C LEU A 28 5.37 5.85 -5.40
N PRO A 29 6.25 6.08 -6.40
CA PRO A 29 6.76 4.98 -7.23
C PRO A 29 7.61 3.98 -6.46
N LYS A 30 8.41 4.44 -5.47
CA LYS A 30 9.22 3.55 -4.63
C LYS A 30 8.35 2.72 -3.69
N ILE A 31 7.31 3.32 -3.10
CA ILE A 31 6.33 2.62 -2.26
C ILE A 31 5.61 1.55 -3.09
N ARG A 32 5.16 1.90 -4.30
CA ARG A 32 4.53 0.94 -5.20
C ARG A 32 5.45 -0.21 -5.53
N LYS A 33 6.71 0.08 -5.90
CA LYS A 33 7.69 -0.97 -6.20
C LYS A 33 7.90 -1.88 -4.99
N PHE A 34 8.10 -1.31 -3.80
CA PHE A 34 8.23 -2.08 -2.56
C PHE A 34 7.02 -2.98 -2.30
N ALA A 35 5.80 -2.45 -2.47
CA ALA A 35 4.58 -3.23 -2.26
C ALA A 35 4.43 -4.37 -3.27
N LEU A 36 4.77 -4.14 -4.54
CA LEU A 36 4.77 -5.18 -5.57
C LEU A 36 5.85 -6.23 -5.29
N ASP A 37 7.06 -5.82 -4.92
CA ASP A 37 8.16 -6.74 -4.59
C ASP A 37 7.83 -7.58 -3.34
N LYS A 38 7.09 -7.01 -2.37
CA LYS A 38 6.71 -7.66 -1.12
C LYS A 38 5.49 -8.58 -1.24
N PHE A 39 4.44 -8.12 -1.91
CA PHE A 39 3.16 -8.82 -1.98
C PHE A 39 2.97 -9.62 -3.28
N GLY A 40 3.76 -9.34 -4.32
CA GLY A 40 3.72 -10.04 -5.60
C GLY A 40 2.31 -10.07 -6.20
N ASP A 41 1.86 -11.26 -6.58
CA ASP A 41 0.53 -11.50 -7.15
C ASP A 41 -0.62 -11.22 -6.16
N LEU A 42 -0.32 -11.10 -4.87
CA LEU A 42 -1.29 -10.78 -3.83
C LEU A 42 -1.40 -9.28 -3.54
N ALA A 43 -0.66 -8.44 -4.28
CA ALA A 43 -0.60 -7.00 -4.08
C ALA A 43 -1.99 -6.35 -4.09
N GLY A 44 -2.86 -6.71 -5.04
CA GLY A 44 -4.23 -6.18 -5.08
C GLY A 44 -5.04 -6.52 -3.82
N PHE A 45 -4.90 -7.72 -3.26
CA PHE A 45 -5.59 -8.12 -2.03
C PHE A 45 -5.01 -7.40 -0.81
N ALA A 46 -3.68 -7.36 -0.70
CA ALA A 46 -2.99 -6.65 0.37
C ALA A 46 -3.40 -5.18 0.43
N GLN A 47 -3.52 -4.52 -0.73
CA GLN A 47 -3.97 -3.12 -0.81
C GLN A 47 -5.37 -2.93 -0.20
N GLN A 48 -6.32 -3.82 -0.49
CA GLN A 48 -7.67 -3.71 0.05
C GLN A 48 -7.73 -3.91 1.56
N TYR A 49 -6.98 -4.87 2.10
CA TYR A 49 -6.91 -5.10 3.54
C TYR A 49 -6.24 -3.94 4.27
N LEU A 50 -5.13 -3.42 3.73
CA LEU A 50 -4.44 -2.26 4.28
C LEU A 50 -5.34 -1.02 4.28
N PHE A 51 -6.09 -0.82 3.20
CA PHE A 51 -7.06 0.29 3.11
C PHE A 51 -8.18 0.16 4.14
N TYR A 52 -8.80 -1.03 4.27
CA TYR A 52 -9.86 -1.25 5.23
C TYR A 52 -9.36 -1.04 6.68
N TYR A 53 -8.20 -1.61 7.01
CA TYR A 53 -7.60 -1.48 8.32
C TYR A 53 -7.26 -0.02 8.69
N ALA A 54 -6.66 0.70 7.74
CA ALA A 54 -6.32 2.11 7.94
C ALA A 54 -7.55 3.00 8.15
N ARG A 55 -8.63 2.72 7.43
CA ARG A 55 -9.90 3.43 7.57
C ARG A 55 -10.54 3.18 8.93
N GLU A 56 -10.58 1.93 9.38
CA GLU A 56 -11.18 1.57 10.68
C GLU A 56 -10.41 2.18 11.85
N LEU A 57 -9.07 2.22 11.77
CA LEU A 57 -8.24 2.80 12.83
C LEU A 57 -8.00 4.31 12.70
N GLY A 58 -8.52 4.95 11.65
CA GLY A 58 -8.29 6.37 11.39
C GLY A 58 -6.81 6.73 11.13
N ILE A 59 -6.00 5.76 10.69
CA ILE A 59 -4.57 5.92 10.45
C ILE A 59 -4.35 6.79 9.22
N GLY A 60 -3.66 7.90 9.40
CA GLY A 60 -3.44 8.85 8.32
C GLY A 60 -4.57 9.86 8.17
N ARG A 61 -5.12 10.35 9.28
CA ARG A 61 -5.73 11.70 9.32
C ARG A 61 -4.64 12.76 9.26
#